data_AF-A0A830CSE9-F1
#
_entry.id   AF-A0A830CSE9-F1
#
_cell.length_a   1.000
_cell.length_b   1.000
_cell.length_c   1.000
_cell.angle_alpha   90.00
_cell.angle_beta   90.00
_cell.angle_gamma   90.00
#
_symmetry.space_group_name_H-M   'P 1'
#
loop_
_entity.id
_entity.type
_entity.pdbx_description
1 polymer ?
#
loop_
_entity_poly.entity_id
_entity_poly.type
_entity_poly.pdbx_seq_one_letter_code
_entity_poly.pdbx_strand_id
1 'polypeptide(L)' 'MLVHPIRAIGVEKELLRAGSGPKLIAGQNFTVHCTDFGKNGDLAKTFCSTKDLGHKHFSFQIGKTMLIRVG' A
#
# COMPACT_ATOMS: atom_id res chain seq x y z
N MET A 1 -10.41 -8.42 -17.69
CA MET A 1 -9.55 -8.11 -16.52
C MET A 1 -10.34 -7.19 -15.62
N LEU A 2 -10.94 -7.72 -14.55
CA LEU A 2 -11.84 -6.94 -13.69
C LEU A 2 -11.00 -6.05 -12.76
N VAL A 3 -10.77 -4.80 -13.18
CA VAL A 3 -10.41 -3.73 -12.26
C VAL A 3 -11.67 -3.43 -11.46
N HIS A 4 -11.80 -4.02 -10.27
CA HIS A 4 -12.79 -3.53 -9.32
C HIS A 4 -12.45 -2.06 -9.04
N PRO A 5 -13.35 -1.10 -9.34
CA PRO A 5 -13.13 0.27 -8.92
C PRO A 5 -12.97 0.27 -7.40
N ILE A 6 -11.95 0.98 -6.91
CA ILE A 6 -11.79 1.23 -5.48
C ILE A 6 -12.99 2.09 -5.08
N ARG A 7 -14.10 1.46 -4.69
CA ARG A 7 -15.29 2.14 -4.18
C ARG A 7 -15.17 2.26 -2.67
N ALA A 8 -14.13 2.95 -2.21
CA ALA A 8 -14.03 3.38 -0.82
C ALA A 8 -14.30 4.88 -0.79
N ILE A 9 -15.35 5.31 -0.08
CA ILE A 9 -15.69 6.72 0.06
C ILE A 9 -14.52 7.42 0.79
N GLY A 10 -14.06 8.54 0.24
CA GLY A 10 -12.96 9.34 0.82
C GLY A 10 -11.54 8.90 0.44
N VAL A 11 -11.38 7.99 -0.52
CA VAL A 11 -10.06 7.55 -1.02
C VAL A 11 -9.91 7.88 -2.49
N GLU A 12 -8.84 8.60 -2.83
CA GLU A 12 -8.40 8.84 -4.20
C GLU A 12 -7.09 8.09 -4.47
N LYS A 13 -6.95 7.55 -5.68
CA LYS A 13 -5.73 6.86 -6.11
C LYS A 13 -5.16 7.52 -7.35
N GLU A 14 -3.91 7.95 -7.26
CA GLU A 14 -3.09 8.37 -8.40
C GLU A 14 -2.01 7.31 -8.70
N LEU A 15 -1.79 7.00 -9.97
CA LEU A 15 -0.68 6.14 -10.41
C LEU A 15 0.48 7.01 -10.91
N LEU A 16 1.50 7.20 -10.08
CA LEU A 16 2.68 8.00 -10.45
C LEU A 16 3.59 7.30 -11.47
N ARG A 17 3.72 5.97 -11.37
CA ARG A 17 4.54 5.16 -12.30
C ARG A 17 3.99 3.74 -12.41
N ALA A 18 3.76 3.29 -13.65
CA ALA A 18 3.36 1.92 -13.91
C ALA A 18 4.52 0.94 -13.65
N GLY A 19 4.22 -0.20 -13.02
CA GLY A 19 5.16 -1.32 -12.90
C GLY A 19 5.13 -2.22 -14.14
N SER A 20 6.23 -2.90 -14.42
CA SER A 20 6.38 -3.86 -15.54
C SER A 20 6.36 -5.33 -15.09
N GLY A 21 6.03 -5.59 -13.82
CA GLY A 21 6.03 -6.94 -13.26
C GLY A 21 4.89 -7.82 -13.79
N PRO A 22 4.98 -9.14 -13.56
CA PRO A 22 3.93 -10.07 -13.96
C PRO A 22 2.63 -9.79 -13.20
N LYS A 23 1.52 -10.27 -13.75
CA LYS A 23 0.22 -10.20 -13.07
C LYS A 23 0.26 -11.03 -11.79
N LEU A 24 -0.18 -10.42 -10.69
CA LEU A 24 -0.26 -11.06 -9.38
C LEU A 24 -1.25 -12.24 -9.37
N ILE A 25 -0.85 -13.35 -8.75
CA ILE A 25 -1.65 -14.57 -8.59
C ILE A 25 -2.05 -14.73 -7.11
N ALA A 26 -3.28 -15.15 -6.85
CA ALA A 26 -3.76 -15.41 -5.49
C ALA A 26 -2.85 -16.42 -4.76
N GLY A 27 -2.59 -16.18 -3.48
CA GLY A 27 -1.71 -17.00 -2.65
C GLY A 27 -0.23 -16.63 -2.72
N GLN A 28 0.22 -15.81 -3.67
CA GLN A 28 1.59 -15.30 -3.70
C GLN A 28 1.82 -14.28 -2.59
N ASN A 29 3.05 -14.28 -2.06
CA ASN A 29 3.53 -13.21 -1.20
C ASN A 29 4.13 -12.09 -2.06
N PHE A 30 3.83 -10.85 -1.73
CA PHE A 30 4.50 -9.69 -2.30
C PHE A 30 4.97 -8.76 -1.20
N THR A 31 6.04 -8.04 -1.49
CA THR A 31 6.55 -6.98 -0.63
C THR A 31 6.17 -5.62 -1.20
N VAL A 32 5.95 -4.67 -0.31
CA VAL A 32 5.61 -3.28 -0.66
C VAL A 32 6.41 -2.35 0.22
N HIS A 33 6.88 -1.27 -0.43
CA HIS A 33 7.35 -0.10 0.27
C HIS A 33 6.27 0.98 0.24
N CYS A 34 5.98 1.56 1.39
CA CYS A 34 5.04 2.66 1.55
C CYS A 34 5.66 3.76 2.42
N THR A 35 5.15 4.98 2.22
CA THR A 35 5.43 6.12 3.08
C THR A 35 4.08 6.75 3.40
N ASP A 36 3.76 6.81 4.68
CA ASP A 36 2.51 7.34 5.20
C ASP A 36 2.78 8.71 5.84
N PHE A 37 1.88 9.67 5.63
CA PHE A 37 1.95 11.03 6.14
C PHE A 37 0.75 11.35 7.04
N GLY A 38 0.86 12.36 7.91
CA GLY A 38 -0.21 12.75 8.84
C GLY A 38 0.15 12.64 10.32
N LYS A 39 1.44 12.60 10.67
CA LYS A 39 1.87 12.46 12.05
C LYS A 39 1.32 13.60 12.91
N ASN A 40 0.51 13.26 13.91
CA ASN A 40 -0.18 14.22 14.80
C ASN A 40 -1.06 15.23 14.05
N GLY A 41 -1.69 14.81 12.94
CA GLY A 41 -2.55 15.66 12.12
C GLY A 41 -1.81 16.55 11.11
N ASP A 42 -0.49 16.46 11.04
CA ASP A 42 0.34 17.21 10.09
C ASP A 42 0.64 16.35 8.85
N LEU A 43 -0.03 16.67 7.73
CA LEU A 43 0.11 15.97 6.46
C LEU A 43 1.47 16.19 5.77
N ALA A 44 2.27 17.16 6.21
CA ALA A 44 3.63 17.34 5.69
C ALA A 44 4.65 16.42 6.36
N LYS A 45 4.27 15.74 7.45
CA LYS A 45 5.17 14.88 8.24
C LYS A 45 4.88 13.40 8.03
N THR A 46 5.95 12.63 7.87
CA THR A 46 5.88 11.17 7.79
C THR A 46 5.47 10.58 9.14
N PHE A 47 4.50 9.67 9.09
CA PHE A 47 4.10 8.83 10.21
C PHE A 47 4.87 7.50 10.18
N CYS A 48 5.05 6.92 8.98
CA CYS A 48 5.83 5.70 8.75
C CYS A 48 6.47 5.73 7.35
N SER A 49 7.66 5.14 7.18
CA SER A 49 8.30 4.92 5.87
C SER A 49 9.04 3.59 5.90
N THR A 50 8.79 2.73 4.91
CA THR A 50 9.57 1.50 4.70
C THR A 50 10.57 1.64 3.55
N LYS A 51 10.69 2.83 2.97
CA LYS A 51 11.72 3.16 1.96
C LYS A 51 13.03 3.61 2.58
N ASP A 52 13.02 4.00 3.85
CA ASP A 52 14.20 4.49 4.55
C ASP A 52 15.12 3.29 4.90
N LEU A 53 16.43 3.47 4.73
CA LEU A 53 17.43 2.42 4.91
C LEU A 53 17.31 1.75 6.29
N GLY A 54 17.16 0.42 6.31
CA GLY A 54 17.08 -0.39 7.54
C GLY A 54 15.68 -0.77 8.00
N HIS A 55 14.62 -0.31 7.34
CA HIS A 55 13.24 -0.64 7.70
C HIS A 55 12.78 -1.93 6.99
N LYS A 56 12.08 -2.81 7.72
CA LYS A 56 11.57 -4.08 7.16
C LYS A 56 10.43 -3.80 6.20
N HIS A 57 10.49 -4.38 5.00
CA HIS A 57 9.38 -4.35 4.06
C HIS A 57 8.17 -5.07 4.67
N PHE A 58 6.97 -4.60 4.35
CA PHE A 58 5.77 -5.37 4.66
C PHE A 58 5.60 -6.48 3.63
N SER A 59 5.23 -7.67 4.09
CA SER A 59 4.91 -8.82 3.25
C SER A 59 3.44 -9.17 3.39
N PHE A 60 2.75 -9.31 2.26
CA PHE A 60 1.32 -9.59 2.21
C PHE A 60 1.03 -10.75 1.25
N GLN A 61 -0.01 -11.52 1.55
CA GLN A 61 -0.48 -12.59 0.69
C GLN A 61 -1.68 -12.14 -0.15
N ILE A 62 -1.58 -12.29 -1.48
CA ILE A 62 -2.63 -11.85 -2.41
C ILE A 62 -3.89 -12.69 -2.25
N GLY A 63 -5.05 -12.03 -2.22
CA GLY A 63 -6.35 -12.68 -2.14
C GLY A 63 -6.78 -13.11 -0.74
N LYS A 64 -6.01 -12.74 0.31
CA LYS A 64 -6.44 -12.87 1.71
C LYS A 64 -6.83 -11.51 2.26
N THR A 65 -7.96 -11.46 2.97
CA THR A 65 -8.38 -10.26 3.70
C THR A 65 -7.40 -10.01 4.84
N MET A 66 -6.58 -8.98 4.71
CA MET A 66 -5.73 -8.45 5.78
C MET A 66 -6.41 -7.19 6.31
N LEU A 67 -6.71 -7.16 7.61
CA LEU A 67 -7.36 -6.03 8.25
C LEU A 67 -6.28 -5.01 8.64
N ILE A 68 -6.16 -3.90 7.91
CA ILE A 68 -5.37 -2.75 8.33
C ILE A 68 -6.34 -1.77 9.00
N ARG A 69 -6.34 -1.70 10.34
CA ARG A 69 -7.04 -0.62 11.06
C ARG A 69 -6.14 0.59 11.11
N VAL A 70 -6.63 1.71 10.59
CA VAL A 70 -6.11 3.04 10.94
C VAL A 70 -6.68 3.36 12.32
N GLY A 71 -5.81 3.48 13.31
CA GLY A 71 -6.15 3.85 14.69
C GLY A 71 -6.09 5.35 14.91
#